data_AF-A0A1G4W1E0-F1
#
_entry.id   AF-A0A1G4W1E0-F1
#
_cell.length_a   1.000
_cell.length_b   1.000
_cell.length_c   1.000
_cell.angle_alpha   90.00
_cell.angle_beta   90.00
_cell.angle_gamma   90.00
#
_symmetry.space_group_name_H-M   'P 1'
#
loop_
_entity.id
_entity.type
_entity.pdbx_description
1 polymer ?
#
loop_
_entity_poly.entity_id
_entity_poly.type
_entity_poly.pdbx_seq_one_letter_code
_entity_poly.pdbx_strand_id
1 'polypeptide(L)'
;MIDETLRARLARHTQTVQTAPPTPLRADDALKYAAAVLRKRTNWALENIGISEERGSTEDYGDDVHGNALEAMYEVVEEIEELAARFPDPRHYADGRQIKTSKRIVGCFVAEHIWHPVAAEETPSNYGGRLPSLTDDSTSPARYEVSTDPATQTIHTRVVKSV
;
A
#
# COMPACT_ATOMS: atom_id res chain seq x y z
N MET A 1 -34.69 22.51 -6.67
CA MET A 1 -34.09 23.86 -6.52
C MET A 1 -32.98 23.71 -5.50
N ILE A 2 -31.71 23.80 -5.91
CA ILE A 2 -30.60 23.73 -4.95
C ILE A 2 -30.53 25.08 -4.25
N ASP A 3 -30.67 25.05 -2.93
CA ASP A 3 -30.67 26.21 -2.05
C ASP A 3 -29.39 27.05 -2.24
N GLU A 4 -29.57 28.35 -2.44
CA GLU A 4 -28.50 29.32 -2.72
C GLU A 4 -27.49 29.38 -1.57
N THR A 5 -27.97 29.10 -0.35
CA THR A 5 -27.16 28.91 0.85
C THR A 5 -26.22 27.70 0.78
N LEU A 6 -26.64 26.62 0.12
CA LEU A 6 -25.82 25.41 -0.08
C LEU A 6 -24.69 25.69 -1.08
N ARG A 7 -24.97 26.42 -2.17
CA ARG A 7 -23.95 26.85 -3.14
C ARG A 7 -22.91 27.76 -2.52
N ALA A 8 -23.33 28.73 -1.70
CA ALA A 8 -22.41 29.64 -1.00
C ALA A 8 -21.55 28.94 0.07
N ARG A 9 -22.05 27.85 0.66
CA ARG A 9 -21.27 26.99 1.58
C ARG A 9 -20.27 26.12 0.82
N LEU A 10 -20.69 25.50 -0.29
CA LEU A 10 -19.81 24.74 -1.18
C LEU A 10 -18.68 25.60 -1.73
N ALA A 11 -18.99 26.78 -2.27
CA ALA A 11 -17.97 27.69 -2.83
C ALA A 11 -16.95 28.16 -1.78
N ARG A 12 -17.41 28.46 -0.55
CA ARG A 12 -16.49 28.78 0.56
C ARG A 12 -15.63 27.57 0.93
N HIS A 13 -16.19 26.36 1.01
CA HIS A 13 -15.40 25.15 1.23
C HIS A 13 -14.35 24.92 0.14
N THR A 14 -14.71 25.13 -1.13
CA THR A 14 -13.77 25.01 -2.25
C THR A 14 -12.66 26.05 -2.18
N GLN A 15 -12.97 27.31 -1.80
CA GLN A 15 -11.97 28.37 -1.66
C GLN A 15 -11.04 28.17 -0.46
N THR A 16 -11.54 27.75 0.71
CA THR A 16 -10.69 27.57 1.90
C THR A 16 -9.72 26.40 1.73
N VAL A 17 -10.07 25.39 0.92
CA VAL A 17 -9.20 24.25 0.61
C VAL A 17 -8.07 24.63 -0.35
N GLN A 18 -8.21 25.72 -1.13
CA GLN A 18 -7.27 26.09 -2.18
C GLN A 18 -6.16 27.09 -1.77
N THR A 19 -6.19 27.66 -0.55
CA THR A 19 -5.27 28.77 -0.20
C THR A 19 -4.34 28.52 0.99
N ALA A 20 -4.44 27.38 1.67
CA ALA A 20 -3.46 27.05 2.71
C ALA A 20 -2.14 26.64 2.02
N PRO A 21 -0.99 27.24 2.38
CA PRO A 21 0.30 26.75 1.90
C PRO A 21 0.45 25.28 2.32
N PRO A 22 1.03 24.41 1.46
CA PRO A 22 1.22 23.02 1.82
C PRO A 22 2.02 22.96 3.11
N THR A 23 1.44 22.34 4.14
CA THR A 23 2.15 22.11 5.40
C THR A 23 3.42 21.33 5.06
N PRO A 24 4.61 21.82 5.43
CA PRO A 24 5.84 21.10 5.13
C PRO A 24 5.76 19.68 5.73
N LEU A 25 6.14 18.68 4.92
CA LEU A 25 6.17 17.29 5.35
C LEU A 25 7.04 17.16 6.60
N ARG A 26 6.44 16.67 7.68
CA ARG A 26 7.19 16.46 8.92
C ARG A 26 8.13 15.27 8.77
N ALA A 27 9.32 15.38 9.38
CA ALA A 27 10.35 14.35 9.27
C ALA A 27 9.94 13.00 9.88
N ASP A 28 9.15 13.02 10.96
CA ASP A 28 8.60 11.82 11.60
C ASP A 28 7.62 11.09 10.67
N ASP A 29 6.70 11.82 10.03
CA ASP A 29 5.76 11.26 9.06
C ASP A 29 6.48 10.72 7.81
N ALA A 30 7.51 11.44 7.33
CA ALA A 30 8.35 10.99 6.23
C ALA A 30 9.07 9.67 6.53
N LEU A 31 9.64 9.54 7.74
CA LEU A 31 10.36 8.32 8.13
C LEU A 31 9.42 7.12 8.30
N LYS A 32 8.27 7.33 8.95
CA LYS A 32 7.21 6.31 9.07
C LYS A 32 6.72 5.82 7.70
N TYR A 33 6.51 6.75 6.77
CA TYR A 33 6.14 6.41 5.39
C TYR A 33 7.25 5.64 4.68
N ALA A 34 8.50 6.10 4.78
CA ALA A 34 9.65 5.43 4.17
C ALA A 34 9.81 3.99 4.69
N ALA A 35 9.69 3.79 6.00
CA ALA A 35 9.74 2.47 6.63
C ALA A 35 8.68 1.52 6.04
N ALA A 36 7.42 1.97 5.99
CA ALA A 36 6.32 1.18 5.43
C ALA A 36 6.55 0.82 3.95
N VAL A 37 6.99 1.80 3.14
CA VAL A 37 7.26 1.60 1.70
C VAL A 37 8.39 0.60 1.49
N LEU A 38 9.49 0.75 2.23
CA LEU A 38 10.63 -0.15 2.14
C LEU A 38 10.25 -1.58 2.51
N ARG A 39 9.56 -1.77 3.64
CA ARG A 39 9.06 -3.10 4.05
C ARG A 39 8.20 -3.75 2.96
N LYS A 40 7.25 -3.01 2.38
CA LYS A 40 6.40 -3.53 1.30
C LYS A 40 7.21 -3.95 0.07
N ARG A 41 8.20 -3.14 -0.33
CA ARG A 41 9.05 -3.42 -1.49
C ARG A 41 9.98 -4.60 -1.24
N THR A 42 10.57 -4.71 -0.06
CA THR A 42 11.41 -5.83 0.34
C THR A 42 10.60 -7.13 0.36
N ASN A 43 9.42 -7.14 0.97
CA ASN A 43 8.52 -8.30 0.95
C ASN A 43 8.17 -8.73 -0.47
N TRP A 44 7.83 -7.78 -1.35
CA TRP A 44 7.57 -8.08 -2.75
C TRP A 44 8.80 -8.66 -3.46
N ALA A 45 9.99 -8.09 -3.25
CA ALA A 45 11.22 -8.59 -3.87
C ALA A 45 11.50 -10.04 -3.47
N LEU A 46 11.33 -10.37 -2.19
CA LEU A 46 11.49 -11.72 -1.65
C LEU A 46 10.53 -12.73 -2.27
N GLU A 47 9.25 -12.38 -2.37
CA GLU A 47 8.25 -13.24 -3.00
C GLU A 47 8.66 -13.54 -4.45
N ASN A 48 9.22 -12.56 -5.18
CA ASN A 48 9.64 -12.78 -6.57
C ASN A 48 10.95 -13.57 -6.69
N ILE A 49 11.91 -13.37 -5.78
CA ILE A 49 13.19 -14.07 -5.77
C ILE A 49 13.00 -15.52 -5.32
N GLY A 50 12.28 -15.77 -4.22
CA GLY A 50 12.03 -17.12 -3.71
C GLY A 50 11.28 -18.02 -4.69
N ILE A 51 10.37 -17.46 -5.49
CA ILE A 51 9.68 -18.21 -6.56
C ILE A 51 10.63 -18.52 -7.74
N SER A 52 11.70 -17.74 -7.93
CA SER A 52 12.70 -17.97 -8.98
C SER A 52 13.62 -19.15 -8.65
N GLU A 53 13.98 -19.32 -7.38
CA GLU A 53 14.88 -20.40 -6.93
C GLU A 53 14.24 -21.79 -7.00
N GLU A 54 12.91 -21.90 -6.82
CA GLU A 54 12.19 -23.17 -7.07
C GLU A 54 12.23 -23.62 -8.55
N ARG A 55 12.68 -22.78 -9.49
CA ARG A 55 12.70 -23.06 -10.93
C ARG A 55 14.09 -23.24 -11.56
N GLY A 56 15.17 -22.99 -10.83
CA GLY A 56 16.55 -23.16 -11.31
C GLY A 56 17.37 -23.93 -10.29
N SER A 57 18.09 -24.98 -10.72
CA SER A 57 18.84 -25.84 -9.81
C SER A 57 19.86 -25.03 -9.01
N THR A 58 19.82 -25.20 -7.70
CA THR A 58 20.80 -24.76 -6.69
C THR A 58 22.26 -25.13 -7.03
N GLU A 59 22.48 -25.91 -8.08
CA GLU A 59 23.79 -26.42 -8.50
C GLU A 59 24.60 -25.42 -9.35
N ASP A 60 23.98 -24.42 -10.00
CA ASP A 60 24.70 -23.46 -10.88
C ASP A 60 24.99 -22.10 -10.22
N TYR A 61 24.21 -21.72 -9.20
CA TYR A 61 24.42 -20.49 -8.42
C TYR A 61 24.72 -20.92 -6.99
N GLY A 62 26.00 -20.85 -6.60
CA GLY A 62 26.46 -21.27 -5.27
C GLY A 62 25.58 -20.73 -4.13
N ASP A 63 25.41 -21.57 -3.11
CA ASP A 63 24.38 -21.65 -2.06
C ASP A 63 23.90 -20.37 -1.34
N ASP A 64 24.35 -19.15 -1.64
CA ASP A 64 24.14 -18.05 -0.68
C ASP A 64 24.18 -16.61 -1.22
N VAL A 65 24.26 -16.39 -2.54
CA VAL A 65 24.42 -15.01 -3.05
C VAL A 65 23.14 -14.17 -2.84
N HIS A 66 21.96 -14.77 -2.99
CA HIS A 66 20.69 -14.08 -2.76
C HIS A 66 20.31 -14.03 -1.28
N GLY A 67 20.61 -15.08 -0.51
CA GLY A 67 20.36 -15.14 0.94
C GLY A 67 20.98 -13.97 1.68
N ASN A 68 22.30 -13.77 1.52
CA ASN A 68 23.04 -12.68 2.16
C ASN A 68 22.53 -11.28 1.74
N ALA A 69 22.21 -11.09 0.45
CA ALA A 69 21.69 -9.81 -0.03
C ALA A 69 20.29 -9.50 0.53
N LEU A 70 19.44 -10.51 0.64
CA LEU A 70 18.10 -10.39 1.20
C LEU A 70 18.14 -10.15 2.71
N GLU A 71 19.03 -10.81 3.44
CA GLU A 71 19.28 -10.59 4.86
C GLU A 71 19.74 -9.15 5.12
N ALA A 72 20.73 -8.66 4.37
CA ALA A 72 21.18 -7.26 4.49
C ALA A 72 20.07 -6.25 4.18
N MET A 73 19.18 -6.54 3.23
CA MET A 73 18.00 -5.71 2.97
C MET A 73 17.01 -5.73 4.14
N TYR A 74 16.84 -6.88 4.81
CA TYR A 74 15.99 -6.98 6.00
C TYR A 74 16.51 -6.16 7.16
N GLU A 75 17.82 -6.27 7.45
CA GLU A 75 18.47 -5.49 8.52
C GLU A 75 18.25 -3.98 8.31
N VAL A 76 18.46 -3.48 7.09
CA VAL A 76 18.22 -2.06 6.77
C VAL A 76 16.76 -1.65 6.98
N VAL A 77 15.79 -2.51 6.62
CA VAL A 77 14.37 -2.22 6.86
C VAL A 77 14.07 -2.19 8.36
N GLU A 78 14.61 -3.15 9.13
CA GLU A 78 14.45 -3.21 10.58
C GLU A 78 15.03 -1.97 11.27
N GLU A 79 16.24 -1.54 10.92
CA GLU A 79 16.85 -0.32 11.45
C GLU A 79 15.98 0.91 11.17
N ILE A 80 15.43 1.04 9.96
CA ILE A 80 14.57 2.17 9.60
C ILE A 80 13.22 2.11 10.35
N GLU A 81 12.64 0.92 10.53
CA GLU A 81 11.44 0.73 11.35
C GLU A 81 11.68 1.03 12.82
N GLU A 82 12.83 0.64 13.37
CA GLU A 82 13.23 0.99 14.74
C GLU A 82 13.38 2.50 14.92
N LEU A 83 13.98 3.20 13.95
CA LEU A 83 14.07 4.66 13.97
C LEU A 83 12.67 5.29 13.90
N ALA A 84 11.77 4.78 13.06
CA ALA A 84 10.39 5.25 12.96
C ALA A 84 9.59 4.99 14.25
N ALA A 85 9.86 3.88 14.95
CA ALA A 85 9.20 3.50 16.19
C ALA A 85 9.55 4.41 17.39
N ARG A 86 10.59 5.24 17.28
CA ARG A 86 10.92 6.26 18.30
C ARG A 86 9.90 7.41 18.35
N PHE A 87 9.06 7.54 17.33
CA PHE A 87 8.01 8.55 17.28
C PHE A 87 6.68 8.00 17.83
N PRO A 88 5.80 8.87 18.38
CA PRO A 88 4.50 8.44 18.88
C PRO A 88 3.66 7.78 17.78
N ASP A 89 2.97 6.70 18.13
CA ASP A 89 2.10 5.89 17.26
C ASP A 89 2.73 5.50 15.90
N PRO A 90 3.33 4.30 15.79
CA PRO A 90 3.96 3.84 14.55
C PRO A 90 2.94 3.48 13.45
N ARG A 91 1.64 3.55 13.71
CA ARG A 91 0.57 3.21 12.75
C ARG A 91 -0.12 4.44 12.15
N HIS A 92 0.09 5.62 12.73
CA HIS A 92 -0.53 6.87 12.30
C HIS A 92 0.50 7.98 12.08
N TYR A 93 0.16 8.88 11.17
CA TYR A 93 0.82 10.17 11.01
C TYR A 93 0.43 11.12 12.14
N ALA A 94 1.17 12.23 12.26
CA ALA A 94 0.91 13.26 13.27
C ALA A 94 -0.49 13.89 13.17
N ASP A 95 -1.11 13.86 11.98
CA ASP A 95 -2.48 14.34 11.74
C ASP A 95 -3.57 13.28 12.03
N GLY A 96 -3.18 12.10 12.52
CA GLY A 96 -4.08 11.00 12.84
C GLY A 96 -4.44 10.09 11.66
N ARG A 97 -3.97 10.39 10.45
CA ARG A 97 -4.16 9.52 9.28
C ARG A 97 -3.37 8.22 9.44
N GLN A 98 -3.90 7.14 8.90
CA GLN A 98 -3.25 5.83 8.90
C GLN A 98 -2.10 5.79 7.91
N ILE A 99 -0.98 5.16 8.28
CA ILE A 99 0.13 4.93 7.35
C ILE A 99 -0.23 3.83 6.36
N LYS A 100 -0.86 2.76 6.84
CA LYS A 100 -1.18 1.57 6.05
C LYS A 100 -2.58 1.09 6.38
N THR A 101 -3.31 0.68 5.34
CA THR A 101 -4.59 -0.02 5.47
C THR A 101 -4.56 -1.31 4.67
N SER A 102 -5.35 -2.28 5.11
CA SER A 102 -5.51 -3.55 4.41
C SER A 102 -6.97 -3.96 4.33
N LYS A 103 -7.30 -4.73 3.29
CA LYS A 103 -8.63 -5.30 3.09
C LYS A 103 -8.55 -6.67 2.45
N ARG A 104 -9.27 -7.62 3.03
CA ARG A 104 -9.37 -8.97 2.45
C ARG A 104 -10.12 -8.92 1.12
N ILE A 105 -9.58 -9.63 0.12
CA ILE A 105 -10.20 -9.83 -1.19
C ILE A 105 -11.03 -11.12 -1.13
N VAL A 106 -10.36 -12.26 -0.95
CA VAL A 106 -10.96 -13.60 -0.82
C VAL A 106 -9.93 -14.55 -0.21
N GLY A 107 -10.35 -15.50 0.64
CA GLY A 107 -9.43 -16.44 1.28
C GLY A 107 -8.28 -15.73 2.02
N CYS A 108 -7.04 -16.07 1.66
CA CYS A 108 -5.82 -15.43 2.15
C CYS A 108 -5.36 -14.20 1.34
N PHE A 109 -6.01 -13.87 0.23
CA PHE A 109 -5.64 -12.71 -0.58
C PHE A 109 -6.06 -11.41 0.11
N VAL A 110 -5.09 -10.51 0.34
CA VAL A 110 -5.28 -9.22 1.00
C VAL A 110 -4.75 -8.13 0.09
N ALA A 111 -5.55 -7.08 -0.09
CA ALA A 111 -5.11 -5.82 -0.68
C ALA A 111 -4.52 -4.93 0.42
N GLU A 112 -3.37 -4.31 0.16
CA GLU A 112 -2.73 -3.38 1.09
C GLU A 112 -2.33 -2.09 0.38
N HIS A 113 -2.60 -0.96 1.03
CA HIS A 113 -2.20 0.36 0.57
C HIS A 113 -1.43 1.10 1.67
N ILE A 114 -0.36 1.78 1.26
CA ILE A 114 0.41 2.67 2.12
C ILE A 114 0.07 4.08 1.67
N TRP A 115 -0.50 4.88 2.56
CA TRP A 115 -0.95 6.23 2.27
C TRP A 115 0.23 7.20 2.32
N HIS A 116 0.25 8.20 1.46
CA HIS A 116 1.23 9.26 1.47
C HIS A 116 0.99 10.20 2.66
N PRO A 117 2.03 10.65 3.40
CA PRO A 117 1.85 11.56 4.54
C PRO A 117 1.24 12.90 4.13
N VAL A 118 1.50 13.38 2.91
CA VAL A 118 0.85 14.57 2.34
C VAL A 118 -0.40 14.13 1.58
N ALA A 119 -1.60 14.43 2.12
CA ALA A 119 -2.88 14.00 1.55
C ALA A 119 -3.11 14.49 0.11
N ALA A 120 -2.63 15.69 -0.21
CA ALA A 120 -2.76 16.29 -1.54
C ALA A 120 -1.91 15.59 -2.62
N GLU A 121 -0.90 14.80 -2.21
CA GLU A 121 -0.05 14.02 -3.13
C GLU A 121 -0.57 12.58 -3.32
N GLU A 122 -1.54 12.15 -2.53
CA GLU A 122 -2.16 10.85 -2.70
C GLU A 122 -3.12 10.88 -3.90
N THR A 123 -2.95 9.93 -4.82
CA THR A 123 -3.85 9.77 -5.97
C THR A 123 -4.65 8.48 -5.84
N PRO A 124 -5.94 8.46 -6.24
CA PRO A 124 -6.69 7.22 -6.30
C PRO A 124 -5.99 6.22 -7.21
N SER A 125 -5.79 5.00 -6.72
CA SER A 125 -5.15 3.91 -7.45
C SER A 125 -6.18 2.84 -7.78
N ASN A 126 -6.01 2.21 -8.94
CA ASN A 126 -6.79 1.06 -9.37
C ASN A 126 -5.84 -0.03 -9.86
N TYR A 127 -5.98 -1.23 -9.33
CA TYR A 127 -5.19 -2.38 -9.76
C TYR A 127 -6.00 -3.67 -9.61
N GLY A 128 -5.54 -4.74 -10.24
CA GLY A 128 -6.25 -6.01 -10.20
C GLY A 128 -5.39 -7.14 -10.76
N GLY A 129 -5.88 -8.36 -10.57
CA GLY A 129 -5.16 -9.55 -10.96
C GLY A 129 -6.10 -10.73 -11.18
N ARG A 130 -5.51 -11.86 -11.55
CA ARG A 130 -6.21 -13.14 -11.64
C ARG A 130 -6.10 -13.86 -10.29
N LEU A 131 -7.19 -14.44 -9.85
CA LEU A 131 -7.20 -15.39 -8.74
C LEU A 131 -6.90 -16.79 -9.28
N PRO A 132 -6.20 -17.64 -8.52
CA PRO A 132 -6.08 -19.04 -8.88
C PRO A 132 -7.45 -19.70 -8.92
N SER A 133 -7.61 -20.72 -9.78
CA SER A 133 -8.80 -21.57 -9.73
C SER A 133 -8.80 -22.29 -8.38
N LEU A 134 -9.84 -22.05 -7.57
CA LEU A 134 -9.96 -22.67 -6.24
C LEU A 134 -10.45 -24.14 -6.32
N THR A 135 -10.78 -24.62 -7.52
CA THR A 135 -11.23 -25.99 -7.80
C THR A 135 -10.70 -26.46 -9.15
N ASP A 136 -10.35 -27.74 -9.29
CA ASP A 136 -9.86 -28.35 -10.55
C ASP A 136 -10.87 -28.26 -11.70
N ASP A 137 -12.15 -28.02 -11.40
CA ASP A 137 -13.25 -28.16 -12.37
C ASP A 137 -13.91 -26.83 -12.77
N SER A 138 -13.31 -25.66 -12.47
CA SER A 138 -13.90 -24.36 -12.84
C SER A 138 -13.30 -23.76 -14.09
N THR A 139 -14.15 -23.57 -15.11
CA THR A 139 -13.88 -22.77 -16.30
C THR A 139 -13.66 -21.30 -15.92
N SER A 140 -12.41 -20.88 -16.05
CA SER A 140 -11.91 -19.50 -16.02
C SER A 140 -11.61 -18.89 -14.64
N PRO A 141 -10.36 -18.46 -14.37
CA PRO A 141 -9.99 -17.84 -13.11
C PRO A 141 -10.76 -16.55 -12.91
N ALA A 142 -11.37 -16.41 -11.73
CA ALA A 142 -11.96 -15.14 -11.31
C ALA A 142 -10.87 -14.06 -11.29
N ARG A 143 -11.26 -12.81 -11.54
CA ARG A 143 -10.38 -11.65 -11.41
C ARG A 143 -10.74 -10.89 -10.16
N TYR A 144 -9.77 -10.26 -9.53
CA TYR A 144 -10.03 -9.29 -8.48
C TYR A 144 -9.67 -7.89 -8.97
N GLU A 145 -10.38 -6.90 -8.46
CA GLU A 145 -10.11 -5.50 -8.68
C GLU A 145 -10.10 -4.77 -7.33
N VAL A 146 -9.18 -3.83 -7.22
CA VAL A 146 -8.95 -3.02 -6.04
C VAL A 146 -8.92 -1.55 -6.46
N SER A 147 -9.60 -0.71 -5.68
CA SER A 147 -9.49 0.74 -5.79
C SER A 147 -9.24 1.37 -4.42
N THR A 148 -8.57 2.53 -4.39
CA THR A 148 -8.31 3.28 -3.15
C THR A 148 -9.03 4.62 -3.15
N ASP A 149 -9.51 5.04 -1.98
CA ASP A 149 -10.06 6.37 -1.73
C ASP A 149 -9.14 7.15 -0.76
N PRO A 150 -8.33 8.09 -1.27
CA PRO A 150 -7.44 8.93 -0.48
C PRO A 150 -8.13 9.72 0.64
N ALA A 151 -9.34 10.21 0.40
CA ALA A 151 -10.03 11.09 1.34
C ALA A 151 -10.47 10.35 2.61
N THR A 152 -10.83 9.07 2.47
CA THR A 152 -11.31 8.22 3.57
C THR A 152 -10.31 7.16 4.01
N GLN A 153 -9.14 7.11 3.37
CA GLN A 153 -8.14 6.05 3.55
C GLN A 153 -8.73 4.64 3.43
N THR A 154 -9.69 4.47 2.51
CA THR A 154 -10.41 3.20 2.34
C THR A 154 -9.94 2.44 1.11
N ILE A 155 -9.87 1.11 1.23
CA ILE A 155 -9.67 0.19 0.12
C ILE A 155 -11.03 -0.41 -0.26
N HIS A 156 -11.33 -0.45 -1.55
CA HIS A 156 -12.48 -1.17 -2.11
C HIS A 156 -11.96 -2.38 -2.88
N THR A 157 -12.63 -3.52 -2.70
CA THR A 157 -12.27 -4.77 -3.37
C THR A 157 -13.51 -5.38 -4.00
N ARG A 158 -13.38 -5.96 -5.18
CA ARG A 158 -14.42 -6.78 -5.81
C ARG A 158 -13.81 -7.98 -6.54
N VAL A 159 -14.55 -9.09 -6.57
CA VAL A 159 -14.21 -10.28 -7.34
C VAL A 159 -15.18 -10.40 -8.52
N VAL A 160 -14.63 -10.48 -9.73
CA VAL A 160 -15.35 -10.56 -11.00
C VAL A 160 -15.15 -11.96 -11.56
N LYS A 161 -16.23 -12.71 -11.74
CA LYS A 161 -16.18 -14.01 -12.43
C LYS A 161 -16.09 -13.77 -13.93
N SER A 162 -15.15 -14.44 -14.58
CA SER A 162 -15.07 -14.48 -16.04
C SER A 162 -16.20 -15.40 -16.52
N VAL A 163 -17.13 -14.87 -17.31
CA VAL A 163 -18.23 -15.63 -17.95
C VAL A 163 -17.69 -16.42 -19.12
#